data_AF-A0AAE3GF36-F1
#
_entry.id   AF-A0AAE3GF36-F1
#
_cell.length_a   1.000
_cell.length_b   1.000
_cell.length_c   1.000
_cell.angle_alpha   90.00
_cell.angle_beta   90.00
_cell.angle_gamma   90.00
#
_symmetry.space_group_name_H-M   'P 1'
#
loop_
_entity.id
_entity.type
_entity.pdbx_description
1 polymer ?
#
loop_
_entity_poly.entity_id
_entity_poly.type
_entity_poly.pdbx_seq_one_letter_code
_entity_poly.pdbx_strand_id
1 'polypeptide(L)' 'MPIHQRFNSSAEVMTRANGRIHGIEAIERCLTLGLPTDSLVFFPVDFDALGETIHGPVADYFQGVADAFEIRGSTSGSS' A
#
# COMPACT_ATOMS: atom_id res chain seq x y z
N MET A 1 -10.55 4.70 11.21
CA MET A 1 -9.22 4.15 10.85
C MET A 1 -9.43 3.10 9.76
N PRO A 2 -9.00 3.33 8.52
CA PRO A 2 -9.20 2.37 7.42
C PRO A 2 -8.12 1.27 7.44
N ILE A 3 -8.55 0.02 7.24
CA ILE A 3 -7.69 -1.15 6.99
C ILE A 3 -7.96 -1.59 5.55
N HIS A 4 -6.91 -1.75 4.75
CA HIS A 4 -7.04 -2.32 3.40
C HIS A 4 -6.46 -3.73 3.38
N GLN A 5 -7.32 -4.74 3.18
CA GLN A 5 -6.94 -6.15 3.02
C GLN A 5 -7.44 -6.70 1.69
N ARG A 6 -6.52 -7.19 0.87
CA ARG A 6 -6.83 -7.92 -0.36
C ARG A 6 -5.72 -8.94 -0.62
N PHE A 7 -5.96 -10.20 -0.27
CA PHE A 7 -5.04 -11.33 -0.49
C PHE A 7 -3.61 -11.09 0.04
N ASN A 8 -3.46 -10.62 1.26
CA ASN A 8 -2.17 -10.47 1.94
C ASN A 8 -1.71 -11.76 2.63
N SER A 9 -2.08 -12.92 2.09
CA SER A 9 -2.00 -14.23 2.75
C SER A 9 -0.81 -15.11 2.32
N SER A 10 0.06 -14.62 1.44
CA SER A 10 1.29 -15.32 1.04
C SER A 10 2.36 -14.35 0.55
N ALA A 11 3.61 -14.83 0.45
CA ALA A 11 4.72 -14.04 -0.09
C ALA A 11 4.57 -13.74 -1.60
N GLU A 12 3.95 -14.64 -2.36
CA GLU A 12 3.85 -14.57 -3.82
C GLU A 12 3.03 -13.36 -4.32
N VAL A 13 2.11 -12.90 -3.48
CA VAL A 13 1.22 -11.76 -3.74
C VAL A 13 1.79 -10.45 -3.22
N MET A 14 2.86 -10.50 -2.42
CA MET A 14 3.63 -9.33 -1.99
C MET A 14 4.61 -8.93 -3.09
N THR A 15 4.07 -8.36 -4.17
CA THR A 15 4.86 -7.82 -5.28
C THR A 15 4.76 -6.31 -5.32
N ARG A 16 5.76 -5.64 -5.89
CA ARG A 16 5.72 -4.18 -6.12
C ARG A 16 4.50 -3.76 -6.95
N ALA A 17 4.12 -4.54 -7.95
CA ALA A 17 2.94 -4.27 -8.78
C ALA A 17 1.65 -4.30 -7.96
N ASN A 18 1.47 -5.32 -7.12
CA ASN A 18 0.32 -5.42 -6.23
C ASN A 18 0.31 -4.30 -5.19
N GLY A 19 1.48 -3.97 -4.62
CA GLY A 19 1.63 -2.83 -3.70
C GLY A 19 1.14 -1.52 -4.30
N ARG A 20 1.51 -1.25 -5.56
CA ARG A 20 1.05 -0.06 -6.28
C ARG A 20 -0.47 -0.04 -6.50
N ILE A 21 -1.04 -1.16 -6.93
CA ILE A 21 -2.50 -1.28 -7.15
C ILE A 21 -3.25 -1.06 -5.83
N HIS A 22 -2.82 -1.72 -4.76
CA HIS A 22 -3.45 -1.60 -3.44
C HIS A 22 -3.28 -0.20 -2.84
N GLY A 23 -2.14 0.46 -3.09
CA GLY A 23 -1.91 1.85 -2.71
C GLY A 23 -2.92 2.80 -3.36
N ILE A 24 -3.14 2.67 -4.68
CA ILE A 24 -4.14 3.47 -5.42
C ILE A 24 -5.55 3.20 -4.87
N GLU A 25 -5.91 1.94 -4.74
CA GLU A 25 -7.19 1.49 -4.18
C GLU A 25 -7.47 2.02 -2.77
N ALA A 26 -6.42 2.16 -1.94
CA ALA A 26 -6.54 2.73 -0.61
C ALA A 26 -6.73 4.24 -0.64
N ILE A 27 -6.01 4.95 -1.51
CA ILE A 27 -6.18 6.39 -1.74
C ILE A 27 -7.61 6.70 -2.19
N GLU A 28 -8.13 5.98 -3.19
CA GLU A 28 -9.49 6.16 -3.72
C GLU A 28 -10.55 5.92 -2.65
N ARG A 29 -10.37 4.90 -1.80
CA ARG A 29 -11.27 4.65 -0.66
C ARG A 29 -11.22 5.77 0.37
N CYS A 30 -10.03 6.27 0.71
CA CYS A 30 -9.89 7.38 1.65
C CYS A 30 -10.61 8.64 1.14
N LEU A 31 -10.43 8.97 -0.15
CA LEU A 31 -11.12 10.10 -0.79
C LEU A 31 -12.64 9.91 -0.79
N THR A 32 -13.11 8.72 -1.17
CA THR A 32 -14.54 8.38 -1.18
C THR A 32 -15.18 8.52 0.19
N LEU A 33 -14.44 8.19 1.26
CA LEU A 33 -14.88 8.29 2.64
C LEU A 33 -14.69 9.68 3.26
N GLY A 34 -14.12 10.64 2.51
CA GLY A 34 -13.83 11.98 3.02
C GLY A 34 -12.75 12.02 4.10
N LEU A 35 -11.84 11.03 4.12
CA LEU A 35 -10.76 10.99 5.08
C LEU A 35 -9.72 12.09 4.77
N PRO A 36 -9.22 12.80 5.80
CA PRO A 36 -8.15 13.77 5.64
C PRO A 36 -6.91 13.18 4.95
N THR A 37 -6.17 14.02 4.22
CA THR A 37 -4.98 13.60 3.46
C THR A 37 -3.80 13.13 4.33
N ASP A 38 -3.83 13.47 5.62
CA ASP A 38 -2.91 13.05 6.68
C ASP A 38 -3.39 11.79 7.43
N SER A 39 -4.46 11.15 6.96
CA SER A 39 -4.95 9.90 7.54
C SER A 39 -3.95 8.75 7.39
N LEU A 40 -3.80 7.97 8.45
CA LEU A 40 -3.05 6.72 8.42
C LEU A 40 -3.85 5.61 7.76
N VAL A 41 -3.20 4.87 6.85
CA VAL A 41 -3.71 3.65 6.22
C VAL A 41 -2.82 2.49 6.62
N PHE A 42 -3.43 1.42 7.15
CA PHE A 42 -2.71 0.20 7.52
C PHE A 42 -2.85 -0.87 6.42
N PHE A 43 -1.72 -1.41 5.99
CA PHE A 43 -1.61 -2.56 5.08
C PHE A 43 -1.05 -3.76 5.86
N PRO A 44 -1.88 -4.69 6.32
CA PRO A 44 -1.41 -5.82 7.12
C PRO A 44 -0.71 -6.86 6.24
N VAL A 45 0.29 -7.54 6.82
CA VAL A 45 0.93 -8.74 6.27
C VAL A 45 0.35 -9.91 7.07
N ASP A 46 -0.57 -10.67 6.47
CA ASP A 46 -1.34 -11.72 7.16
C ASP A 46 -0.80 -13.10 6.78
N PHE A 47 0.50 -13.27 7.00
CA PHE A 47 1.21 -14.55 6.95
C PHE A 47 2.51 -14.42 7.75
N ASP A 48 3.07 -15.56 8.19
CA ASP A 48 4.35 -15.61 8.91
C ASP A 48 5.52 -15.29 7.98
N ALA A 49 5.79 -14.00 7.76
CA ALA A 49 6.97 -13.55 7.02
C ALA A 49 8.22 -13.72 7.89
N LEU A 50 9.19 -14.52 7.43
CA LEU A 50 10.46 -14.76 8.12
C LEU A 50 11.65 -14.50 7.20
N GLY A 51 12.75 -14.00 7.76
CA GLY A 51 14.04 -13.86 7.07
C GLY A 51 13.95 -13.14 5.73
N GLU A 52 14.38 -13.82 4.67
CA GLU A 52 14.42 -13.32 3.28
C GLU A 52 13.04 -12.85 2.76
N THR A 53 11.93 -13.36 3.29
CA THR A 53 10.60 -12.91 2.86
C THR A 53 10.29 -11.47 3.28
N ILE A 54 10.85 -11.01 4.40
CA ILE A 54 10.71 -9.62 4.87
C ILE A 54 11.52 -8.68 3.98
N HIS A 55 12.77 -9.05 3.69
CA HIS A 55 13.71 -8.21 2.94
C HIS A 55 13.50 -8.24 1.42
N GLY A 56 12.78 -9.23 0.90
CA GLY A 56 12.38 -9.31 -0.51
C GLY A 56 10.91 -8.95 -0.72
N PRO A 57 10.00 -9.93 -0.89
CA PRO A 57 8.61 -9.69 -1.30
C PRO A 57 7.87 -8.63 -0.48
N VAL A 58 7.98 -8.66 0.85
CA VAL A 58 7.29 -7.68 1.71
C VAL A 58 7.84 -6.26 1.46
N ALA A 59 9.16 -6.10 1.41
CA ALA A 59 9.78 -4.81 1.11
C ALA A 59 9.37 -4.31 -0.29
N ASP A 60 9.40 -5.17 -1.31
CA ASP A 60 9.00 -4.84 -2.68
C ASP A 60 7.54 -4.37 -2.75
N TYR A 61 6.64 -5.04 -2.03
CA TYR A 61 5.25 -4.64 -1.91
C TYR A 61 5.12 -3.23 -1.32
N PHE A 62 5.77 -2.94 -0.19
CA PHE A 62 5.70 -1.62 0.44
C PHE A 62 6.39 -0.52 -0.39
N GLN A 63 7.42 -0.85 -1.18
CA GLN A 63 7.97 0.06 -2.19
C GLN A 63 6.91 0.46 -3.21
N GLY A 64 6.11 -0.51 -3.70
CA GLY A 64 5.01 -0.25 -4.61
C GLY A 64 3.90 0.61 -3.99
N VAL A 65 3.59 0.40 -2.71
CA VAL A 65 2.66 1.26 -1.97
C VAL A 65 3.20 2.69 -1.92
N ALA A 66 4.47 2.88 -1.58
CA ALA A 66 5.11 4.20 -1.53
C ALA A 66 5.05 4.91 -2.90
N ASP A 67 5.35 4.20 -4.00
CA ASP A 67 5.27 4.74 -5.36
C ASP A 67 3.87 5.32 -5.66
N ALA A 68 2.80 4.66 -5.21
CA ALA A 68 1.42 5.14 -5.41
C ALA A 68 1.13 6.45 -4.67
N PHE A 69 1.64 6.60 -3.44
CA PHE A 69 1.46 7.81 -2.64
C PHE A 69 2.32 8.97 -3.17
N GLU A 70 3.53 8.71 -3.65
CA GLU A 70 4.43 9.73 -4.25
C GLU A 70 3.87 10.30 -5.57
N ILE A 71 3.32 9.45 -6.44
CA ILE A 71 2.67 9.90 -7.68
C ILE A 71 1.53 10.87 -7.36
N ARG A 72 0.74 10.58 -6.31
CA ARG A 72 -0.35 11.46 -5.87
C ARG A 72 0.15 12.76 -5.25
N GLY A 73 1.19 12.70 -4.42
CA GLY A 73 1.81 13.90 -3.85
C GLY A 73 2.35 14.84 -4.92
N SER A 74 2.97 14.27 -5.96
CA SER A 74 3.53 15.01 -7.10
C SER A 74 2.46 15.66 -7.99
N THR A 75 1.30 15.03 -8.16
CA THR A 75 0.16 15.60 -8.91
C THR A 75 -0.58 16.70 -8.14
N SER A 76 -0.53 16.71 -6.80
CA SER A 76 -1.08 17.80 -5.97
C SER A 76 -0.16 19.02 -5.81
N GLY A 77 1.12 18.92 -6.22
CA GLY A 77 2.12 20.00 -6.10
C GLY A 77 2.19 20.97 -7.30
N SER A 78 1.28 20.84 -8.26
CA SER A 78 1.17 21.74 -9.42
C SER A 78 -0.16 22.50 -9.34
N SER A 79 -0.23 23.53 -8.51
CA SER A 79 -1.36 24.48 -8.43
C SER A 79 -0.85 25.83 -8.00
#